data_AF-A0A5M7PKZ5-F1
#
_entry.id   AF-A0A5M7PKZ5-F1
#
_cell.length_a   1.000
_cell.length_b   1.000
_cell.length_c   1.000
_cell.angle_alpha   90.00
_cell.angle_beta   90.00
_cell.angle_gamma   90.00
#
_symmetry.space_group_name_H-M   'P 1'
#
loop_
_entity.id
_entity.type
_entity.pdbx_description
1 polymer ?
#
loop_
_entity_poly.entity_id
_entity_poly.type
_entity_poly.pdbx_seq_one_letter_code
_entity_poly.pdbx_strand_id
1 'polypeptide(L)' 'MVDKRESYTKEDLILSGRGELFGENGPPLPSGNMLMMDRVVKMTEDGGKYDKGFVEAELDINPDLWFFGCHFIGDPV' A
#
# COMPACT_ATOMS: atom_id res chain seq x y z
N MET A 1 8.85 -6.73 -18.11
CA MET A 1 9.43 -5.56 -17.41
C MET A 1 8.32 -4.93 -16.60
N VAL A 2 8.60 -4.47 -15.39
CA VAL A 2 7.62 -3.74 -14.59
C VAL A 2 7.33 -2.40 -15.26
N ASP A 3 6.06 -2.10 -15.49
CA ASP A 3 5.63 -0.76 -15.90
C ASP A 3 5.70 0.16 -14.68
N LYS A 4 6.81 0.91 -14.59
CA LYS A 4 7.08 1.81 -13.47
C LYS A 4 6.18 3.03 -13.58
N ARG A 5 5.37 3.26 -12.54
CA ARG A 5 4.45 4.39 -12.43
C ARG A 5 4.80 5.18 -11.17
N GLU A 6 4.53 6.49 -11.18
CA GLU A 6 4.77 7.35 -10.02
C GLU A 6 3.69 7.21 -8.94
N SER A 7 2.53 6.63 -9.27
CA SER A 7 1.40 6.43 -8.37
C SER A 7 0.64 5.15 -8.71
N TYR A 8 -0.03 4.55 -7.72
CA TYR A 8 -0.77 3.30 -7.84
C TYR A 8 -2.12 3.39 -7.09
N THR A 9 -3.20 2.92 -7.71
CA THR A 9 -4.56 2.94 -7.13
C THR A 9 -4.81 1.73 -6.23
N LYS A 10 -5.98 1.68 -5.56
CA LYS A 10 -6.36 0.52 -4.73
C LYS A 10 -6.37 -0.78 -5.52
N GLU A 11 -6.88 -0.73 -6.74
CA GLU A 11 -6.95 -1.86 -7.66
C GLU A 11 -5.55 -2.36 -8.01
N ASP A 12 -4.60 -1.45 -8.23
CA ASP A 12 -3.19 -1.82 -8.46
C ASP A 12 -2.59 -2.56 -7.26
N LEU A 13 -2.84 -2.08 -6.04
CA LEU A 13 -2.30 -2.72 -4.84
C LEU A 13 -2.93 -4.10 -4.60
N ILE A 14 -4.21 -4.26 -4.93
CA ILE A 14 -4.89 -5.57 -4.92
C ILE A 14 -4.27 -6.51 -5.97
N LEU A 15 -3.97 -6.02 -7.17
CA LEU A 15 -3.25 -6.78 -8.20
C LEU A 15 -1.85 -7.17 -7.73
N SER A 16 -1.16 -6.28 -7.00
CA SER A 16 0.14 -6.58 -6.39
C SER A 16 0.04 -7.74 -5.39
N GLY A 17 -0.98 -7.74 -4.54
CA GLY A 17 -1.23 -8.84 -3.59
C GLY A 17 -1.46 -10.20 -4.24
N ARG A 18 -1.92 -10.22 -5.50
CA ARG A 18 -2.07 -11.44 -6.32
C ARG A 18 -0.83 -11.78 -7.16
N GLY A 19 0.25 -11.00 -7.08
CA GLY A 19 1.44 -11.15 -7.91
C GLY A 19 1.27 -10.71 -9.37
N GLU A 20 0.18 -10.00 -9.69
CA GLU A 20 -0.17 -9.61 -11.05
C GLU A 20 0.45 -8.27 -11.47
N LEU A 21 0.79 -7.41 -10.49
CA LEU A 21 1.30 -6.06 -10.78
C LEU A 21 2.76 -6.05 -11.26
N PHE A 22 3.62 -6.81 -10.59
CA PHE A 22 5.06 -6.85 -10.88
C PHE A 22 5.49 -8.12 -11.63
N GLY A 23 4.53 -8.99 -11.95
CA GLY A 23 4.74 -10.32 -12.53
C GLY A 23 5.17 -11.37 -11.52
N GLU A 24 5.24 -12.63 -11.97
CA GLU A 24 5.43 -13.84 -11.14
C GLU A 24 6.67 -13.81 -10.23
N ASN A 25 7.75 -13.13 -10.66
CA ASN A 25 9.00 -13.03 -9.91
C ASN A 25 9.15 -11.72 -9.12
N GLY A 26 8.17 -10.83 -9.19
CA GLY A 26 8.15 -9.58 -8.43
C GLY A 26 7.63 -9.80 -7.00
N PRO A 27 8.05 -8.98 -6.03
CA PRO A 27 7.54 -9.09 -4.66
C PRO A 27 6.06 -8.67 -4.61
N PRO A 28 5.13 -9.52 -4.16
CA PRO A 28 3.74 -9.11 -3.95
C PRO A 28 3.62 -8.30 -2.65
N LEU A 29 2.62 -7.41 -2.61
CA LEU A 29 2.16 -6.84 -1.34
C LEU A 29 1.40 -7.89 -0.50
N PRO A 30 1.22 -7.64 0.81
CA PRO A 30 0.20 -8.35 1.57
C PRO A 30 -1.20 -8.16 0.95
N SER A 31 -2.10 -9.11 1.21
CA SER A 31 -3.48 -9.09 0.71
C SER A 31 -4.50 -8.94 1.85
N GLY A 32 -5.72 -8.52 1.50
CA GLY A 32 -6.86 -8.46 2.42
C GLY A 32 -6.59 -7.58 3.65
N ASN A 33 -6.86 -8.12 4.85
CA ASN A 33 -6.74 -7.39 6.12
C ASN A 33 -5.31 -6.93 6.45
N MET A 34 -4.28 -7.50 5.81
CA MET A 34 -2.89 -7.08 6.01
C MET A 34 -2.41 -6.03 4.99
N LEU A 35 -3.23 -5.68 3.99
CA LEU A 35 -2.95 -4.57 3.09
C LEU A 35 -3.31 -3.23 3.76
N MET A 36 -2.31 -2.55 4.30
CA MET A 36 -2.48 -1.34 5.13
C MET A 36 -2.36 -0.01 4.38
N MET A 37 -2.68 0.00 3.09
CA MET A 37 -2.75 1.22 2.28
C MET A 37 -3.79 1.07 1.18
N ASP A 38 -4.38 2.19 0.79
CA ASP A 38 -5.35 2.27 -0.30
C ASP A 38 -4.74 2.78 -1.60
N ARG A 39 -3.66 3.56 -1.52
CA ARG A 39 -2.98 4.09 -2.69
C ARG A 39 -1.56 4.49 -2.38
N VAL A 40 -0.73 4.48 -3.42
CA VAL A 40 0.58 5.13 -3.42
C VAL A 40 0.43 6.39 -4.27
N VAL A 41 0.58 7.56 -3.66
CA VAL A 41 0.34 8.86 -4.32
C VAL A 41 1.60 9.40 -4.99
N LYS A 42 2.78 8.98 -4.53
CA LYS A 42 4.06 9.37 -5.12
C LYS A 42 5.16 8.34 -4.90
N MET A 43 5.92 8.03 -5.94
CA MET A 43 7.16 7.27 -5.92
C MET A 43 8.17 7.92 -6.85
N THR A 44 9.37 8.20 -6.36
CA THR A 44 10.49 8.72 -7.15
C THR A 44 11.77 7.93 -6.85
N GLU A 45 12.60 7.70 -7.88
CA GLU A 45 13.88 7.00 -7.74
C GLU A 45 14.95 7.89 -7.07
N ASP A 46 14.82 9.20 -7.25
CA ASP A 46 15.61 10.25 -6.61
C ASP A 46 14.74 11.10 -5.66
N GLY A 47 15.37 12.04 -4.94
CA GLY A 47 14.71 12.88 -3.94
C GLY A 47 14.53 12.20 -2.58
N GLY A 48 13.57 12.72 -1.79
CA GLY A 48 13.45 12.41 -0.37
C GLY A 48 14.52 13.09 0.47
N LYS A 49 14.58 12.78 1.78
CA LYS A 49 15.50 13.45 2.72
C LYS A 49 16.99 13.31 2.36
N TYR A 50 17.34 12.27 1.63
CA TYR A 50 18.74 11.91 1.33
C TYR A 50 19.01 11.74 -0.17
N ASP A 51 18.11 12.21 -1.04
CA ASP A 51 18.23 12.12 -2.50
C ASP A 51 18.47 10.69 -3.05
N LYS A 52 17.86 9.69 -2.40
CA LYS A 52 18.01 8.25 -2.72
C LYS A 52 16.66 7.55 -2.95
N GLY A 53 15.62 8.33 -3.14
CA GLY A 53 14.27 7.85 -3.40
C GLY A 53 13.28 8.25 -2.32
N PHE A 54 12.00 8.31 -2.72
CA PHE A 54 10.89 8.73 -1.88
C PHE A 54 9.63 7.97 -2.26
N VAL A 55 8.82 7.62 -1.25
CA VAL A 55 7.50 7.00 -1.43
C VAL A 55 6.53 7.63 -0.44
N GLU A 56 5.34 7.97 -0.92
CA GLU A 56 4.21 8.44 -0.11
C GLU A 56 2.96 7.62 -0.46
N ALA A 57 2.27 7.13 0.57
CA ALA A 57 1.10 6.28 0.47
C ALA A 57 0.07 6.68 1.53
N GLU A 58 -1.19 6.35 1.28
CA GLU A 58 -2.33 6.76 2.11
C GLU A 58 -3.22 5.55 2.44
N LEU A 59 -3.89 5.61 3.59
CA LEU A 59 -4.94 4.69 4.03
C LEU A 59 -6.15 5.52 4.48
N ASP A 60 -7.32 5.27 3.91
CA ASP A 60 -8.56 5.92 4.28
C ASP A 60 -9.10 5.30 5.56
N ILE A 61 -9.09 6.08 6.65
CA ILE A 61 -9.58 5.64 7.95
C ILE A 61 -11.11 5.70 7.98
N ASN A 62 -11.73 4.59 8.34
CA ASN A 62 -13.16 4.50 8.62
C ASN A 62 -13.39 3.60 9.86
N PRO A 63 -14.49 3.79 10.61
CA PRO A 63 -14.75 3.03 11.85
C PRO A 63 -14.86 1.51 11.66
N ASP A 64 -15.10 1.04 10.44
CA ASP A 64 -15.33 -0.37 10.12
C ASP A 64 -14.03 -1.13 9.79
N LEU A 65 -12.86 -0.47 9.80
CA LEU A 65 -11.58 -1.15 9.63
C LEU A 65 -11.40 -2.22 10.72
N TRP A 66 -11.09 -3.45 10.27
CA TRP A 66 -11.18 -4.66 11.07
C TRP A 66 -10.46 -4.59 12.42
N PHE A 67 -9.34 -3.86 12.48
CA PHE A 67 -8.48 -3.78 13.66
C PHE A 67 -9.10 -2.94 14.79
N PHE A 68 -9.95 -1.96 14.49
CA PHE A 68 -10.61 -1.16 15.53
C PHE A 68 -11.54 -1.98 16.40
N GLY A 69 -12.17 -3.02 15.85
CA GLY A 69 -13.07 -3.90 16.61
C GLY A 69 -12.37 -4.78 17.65
N CYS A 70 -11.05 -4.93 17.55
CA CYS A 70 -10.27 -5.81 18.44
C CYS A 70 -9.08 -5.13 19.14
N HIS A 71 -8.79 -3.86 18.84
CA HIS A 71 -7.62 -3.15 19.37
C HIS A 71 -7.97 -1.70 19.79
N PHE A 72 -8.57 -1.48 20.96
CA PHE A 72 -9.06 -2.43 21.95
C PHE A 72 -10.60 -2.43 22.01
N ILE A 73 -11.18 -3.46 22.62
CA ILE A 73 -12.64 -3.47 22.86
C ILE A 73 -13.00 -2.29 23.76
N GLY A 74 -13.78 -1.34 23.22
CA GLY A 74 -14.24 -0.14 23.94
C GLY A 74 -13.28 1.06 23.88
N ASP A 75 -12.11 0.92 23.26
CA ASP A 75 -11.10 1.97 23.08
C ASP A 75 -10.33 1.74 21.76
N PRO A 76 -10.97 1.98 20.60
CA PRO A 76 -10.36 1.70 19.30
C PRO A 76 -9.25 2.71 18.99
N VAL A 77 -8.07 2.22 18.60
CA VAL A 77 -6.89 3.02 18.22
C VAL A 77 -6.23 2.50 16.94
#